data_AF-A0A6G4V2E5-F1
#
_entry.id   AF-A0A6G4V2E5-F1
#
_cell.length_a   1.000
_cell.length_b   1.000
_cell.length_c   1.000
_cell.angle_alpha   90.00
_cell.angle_beta   90.00
_cell.angle_gamma   90.00
#
_symmetry.space_group_name_H-M   'P 1'
#
loop_
_entity.id
_entity.type
_entity.pdbx_description
1 polymer ?
#
loop_
_entity_poly.entity_id
_entity_poly.type
_entity_poly.pdbx_seq_one_letter_code
_entity_poly.pdbx_strand_id
1 'polypeptide(L)'
;MGTADTVEALLRQWVDHINRYRERCTPRPEWFAYVGELALEETVTGFGMGSGGYSHEDLPTGLSKAPVYAGFYWCREDDKPPVARANIVVVPLADAARIRAADWGDGYDGYEPAPLEGYAVLCSNPFDPKRAGEEGAEVHLRNAKSIIAAGDREGRQANYAEIVTDPDRGGNALFFPVEGEERGGYEAVEPDGTVVCLAFIDYDSY
;
A
#
# COMPACT_ATOMS: atom_id res chain seq x y z
N MET A 1 1.81 -25.57 -5.02
CA MET A 1 1.16 -24.50 -5.81
C MET A 1 -0.14 -24.17 -5.13
N GLY A 2 -0.14 -23.20 -4.22
CA GLY A 2 -1.29 -22.90 -3.38
C GLY A 2 -1.16 -21.48 -2.85
N THR A 3 -2.28 -20.75 -2.88
CA THR A 3 -2.51 -19.38 -2.38
C THR A 3 -1.79 -18.21 -3.09
N ALA A 4 -0.47 -18.21 -3.25
CA ALA A 4 0.26 -17.05 -3.82
C ALA A 4 -0.12 -16.75 -5.29
N ASP A 5 -0.14 -17.78 -6.14
CA ASP A 5 -0.53 -17.67 -7.56
C ASP A 5 -1.99 -17.18 -7.73
N THR A 6 -2.85 -17.48 -6.74
CA THR A 6 -4.26 -17.09 -6.76
C THR A 6 -4.45 -15.61 -6.44
N VAL A 7 -3.67 -15.08 -5.50
CA VAL A 7 -3.71 -13.66 -5.12
C VAL A 7 -3.13 -12.81 -6.25
N GLU A 8 -1.96 -13.16 -6.80
CA GLU A 8 -1.41 -12.39 -7.92
C GLU A 8 -2.37 -12.32 -9.12
N ALA A 9 -3.00 -13.45 -9.48
CA ALA A 9 -3.98 -13.48 -10.56
C ALA A 9 -5.19 -12.57 -10.29
N LEU A 10 -5.66 -12.53 -9.04
CA LEU A 10 -6.73 -11.63 -8.60
C LEU A 10 -6.29 -10.17 -8.70
N LEU A 11 -5.09 -9.83 -8.22
CA LEU A 11 -4.55 -8.47 -8.28
C LEU A 11 -4.40 -7.99 -9.72
N ARG A 12 -3.92 -8.85 -10.63
CA ARG A 12 -3.81 -8.52 -12.06
C ARG A 12 -5.18 -8.32 -12.72
N GLN A 13 -6.17 -9.14 -12.39
CA GLN A 13 -7.54 -8.98 -12.90
C GLN A 13 -8.15 -7.64 -12.44
N TRP A 14 -7.90 -7.24 -11.21
CA TRP A 14 -8.36 -5.98 -10.66
C TRP A 14 -7.70 -4.76 -11.32
N VAL A 15 -6.37 -4.78 -11.51
CA VAL A 15 -5.67 -3.72 -12.28
C VAL A 15 -6.24 -3.59 -13.68
N ASP A 16 -6.49 -4.72 -14.36
CA ASP A 16 -7.09 -4.74 -15.69
C ASP A 16 -8.55 -4.23 -15.68
N HIS A 17 -9.25 -4.30 -14.55
CA HIS A 17 -10.60 -3.74 -14.40
C HIS A 17 -10.54 -2.21 -14.24
N ILE A 18 -9.71 -1.69 -13.34
CA ILE A 18 -9.55 -0.24 -13.14
C ILE A 18 -9.16 0.45 -14.45
N ASN A 19 -8.12 -0.06 -15.11
CA ASN A 19 -7.59 0.54 -16.34
C ASN A 19 -8.55 0.42 -17.55
N ARG A 20 -9.59 -0.42 -17.47
CA ARG A 20 -10.60 -0.55 -18.53
C ARG A 20 -11.73 0.46 -18.44
N TYR A 21 -12.08 0.89 -17.22
CA TYR A 21 -13.31 1.63 -16.97
C TYR A 21 -13.10 3.04 -16.45
N ARG A 22 -11.85 3.44 -16.12
CA ARG A 22 -11.55 4.74 -15.52
C ARG A 22 -10.65 5.59 -16.43
N GLU A 23 -10.87 6.89 -16.39
CA GLU A 23 -10.09 7.90 -17.13
C GLU A 23 -8.67 8.09 -16.56
N ARG A 24 -8.41 7.56 -15.35
CA ARG A 24 -7.11 7.60 -14.66
C ARG A 24 -6.42 6.26 -14.79
N CYS A 25 -5.28 6.23 -15.47
CA CYS A 25 -4.49 5.02 -15.71
C CYS A 25 -3.37 4.91 -14.68
N THR A 26 -3.40 3.89 -13.81
CA THR A 26 -2.19 3.50 -13.08
C THR A 26 -1.31 2.65 -13.99
N PRO A 27 0.02 2.88 -14.05
CA PRO A 27 0.94 2.01 -14.78
C PRO A 27 0.71 0.55 -14.39
N ARG A 28 0.62 -0.37 -15.34
CA ARG A 28 0.45 -1.80 -14.97
C ARG A 28 1.71 -2.24 -14.22
N PRO A 29 1.59 -2.77 -12.97
CA PRO A 29 2.75 -3.32 -12.29
C PRO A 29 3.40 -4.43 -13.12
N GLU A 30 4.73 -4.42 -13.21
CA GLU A 30 5.49 -5.49 -13.85
C GLU A 30 5.39 -6.78 -13.03
N TRP A 31 5.49 -6.67 -11.70
CA TRP A 31 5.32 -7.78 -10.76
C TRP A 31 4.57 -7.36 -9.50
N PHE A 32 4.09 -8.35 -8.76
CA PHE A 32 3.60 -8.21 -7.40
C PHE A 32 4.53 -8.93 -6.43
N ALA A 33 4.67 -8.41 -5.22
CA ALA A 33 5.38 -9.08 -4.13
C ALA A 33 4.59 -9.00 -2.84
N TYR A 34 4.71 -10.03 -2.01
CA TYR A 34 4.34 -9.97 -0.61
C TYR A 34 5.37 -9.08 0.13
N VAL A 35 4.89 -8.10 0.88
CA VAL A 35 5.71 -7.07 1.55
C VAL A 35 5.52 -7.05 3.07
N GLY A 36 5.11 -8.19 3.64
CA GLY A 36 4.94 -8.37 5.08
C GLY A 36 3.47 -8.36 5.51
N GLU A 37 3.27 -8.26 6.83
CA GLU A 37 1.96 -8.14 7.43
C GLU A 37 1.83 -6.78 8.10
N LEU A 38 0.67 -6.15 7.97
CA LEU A 38 0.32 -4.94 8.69
C LEU A 38 -0.44 -5.31 9.96
N ALA A 39 0.01 -4.83 11.12
CA ALA A 39 -0.76 -4.89 12.35
C ALA A 39 -2.04 -4.06 12.21
N LEU A 40 -3.18 -4.65 12.53
CA LEU A 40 -4.50 -4.06 12.40
C LEU A 40 -5.11 -3.81 13.77
N GLU A 41 -5.79 -2.68 13.91
CA GLU A 41 -6.65 -2.41 15.06
C GLU A 41 -7.97 -1.77 14.57
N GLU A 42 -8.07 -0.45 14.56
CA GLU A 42 -9.34 0.26 14.28
C GLU A 42 -9.43 0.70 12.82
N THR A 43 -8.30 1.05 12.20
CA THR A 43 -8.30 1.67 10.87
C THR A 43 -7.09 1.25 10.06
N VAL A 44 -7.22 1.12 8.74
CA VAL A 44 -6.05 1.06 7.85
C VAL A 44 -5.90 2.42 7.19
N THR A 45 -4.73 3.03 7.36
CA THR A 45 -4.42 4.34 6.80
C THR A 45 -3.33 4.25 5.74
N GLY A 46 -3.59 4.79 4.56
CA GLY A 46 -2.60 5.03 3.51
C GLY A 46 -2.36 6.54 3.35
N PHE A 47 -1.11 7.00 3.42
CA PHE A 47 -0.77 8.42 3.23
C PHE A 47 0.69 8.68 2.88
N GLY A 48 1.00 9.86 2.34
CA GLY A 48 2.36 10.39 2.34
C GLY A 48 2.58 11.14 3.65
N MET A 49 3.72 10.98 4.32
CA MET A 49 3.94 11.35 5.73
C MET A 49 3.66 12.83 6.17
N GLY A 50 3.06 13.72 5.35
CA GLY A 50 2.57 15.07 5.72
C GLY A 50 1.20 15.07 6.44
N SER A 51 0.60 16.22 6.76
CA SER A 51 -0.70 16.28 7.48
C SER A 51 -1.85 15.71 6.64
N GLY A 52 -2.65 14.82 7.24
CA GLY A 52 -3.76 14.11 6.58
C GLY A 52 -3.42 12.66 6.19
N GLY A 53 -4.41 11.95 5.68
CA GLY A 53 -4.32 10.56 5.22
C GLY A 53 -5.72 9.95 5.09
N TYR A 54 -5.87 8.94 4.24
CA TYR A 54 -7.13 8.20 4.19
C TYR A 54 -7.09 7.04 5.17
N SER A 55 -8.07 6.98 6.07
CA SER A 55 -8.31 5.87 6.99
C SER A 55 -9.59 5.16 6.61
N HIS A 56 -9.51 3.84 6.39
CA HIS A 56 -10.69 2.99 6.40
C HIS A 56 -11.04 2.66 7.84
N GLU A 57 -12.25 3.00 8.27
CA GLU A 57 -12.83 2.61 9.56
C GLU A 57 -13.63 1.29 9.40
N ASP A 58 -14.02 0.64 10.48
CA ASP A 58 -14.85 -0.59 10.45
C ASP A 58 -14.22 -1.83 9.77
N LEU A 59 -12.93 -2.06 10.03
CA LEU A 59 -12.25 -3.29 9.60
C LEU A 59 -12.96 -4.55 10.13
N PRO A 60 -12.92 -5.68 9.38
CA PRO A 60 -13.50 -6.94 9.84
C PRO A 60 -12.97 -7.34 11.22
N THR A 61 -13.88 -7.55 12.17
CA THR A 61 -13.52 -7.93 13.54
C THR A 61 -12.78 -9.27 13.56
N GLY A 62 -11.73 -9.37 14.38
CA GLY A 62 -10.98 -10.61 14.61
C GLY A 62 -9.67 -10.76 13.83
N LEU A 63 -9.33 -9.82 12.93
CA LEU A 63 -8.03 -9.75 12.28
C LEU A 63 -7.10 -8.81 13.06
N SER A 64 -6.05 -9.35 13.69
CA SER A 64 -4.99 -8.54 14.32
C SER A 64 -3.87 -8.17 13.36
N LYS A 65 -3.79 -8.87 12.21
CA LYS A 65 -2.84 -8.60 11.13
C LYS A 65 -3.47 -8.94 9.78
N ALA A 66 -3.03 -8.25 8.73
CA ALA A 66 -3.34 -8.61 7.35
C ALA A 66 -2.08 -8.66 6.50
N PRO A 67 -1.95 -9.63 5.58
CA PRO A 67 -0.85 -9.64 4.64
C PRO A 67 -0.96 -8.44 3.70
N VAL A 68 0.17 -7.89 3.27
CA VAL A 68 0.23 -6.77 2.34
C VAL A 68 0.97 -7.20 1.09
N TYR A 69 0.41 -6.84 -0.06
CA TYR A 69 1.00 -7.07 -1.37
C TYR A 69 1.22 -5.73 -2.07
N ALA A 70 2.36 -5.57 -2.73
CA ALA A 70 2.64 -4.38 -3.51
C ALA A 70 2.98 -4.73 -4.95
N GLY A 71 2.47 -3.91 -5.87
CA GLY A 71 2.75 -3.94 -7.30
C GLY A 71 3.89 -2.98 -7.60
N PHE A 72 4.91 -3.49 -8.28
CA PHE A 72 6.12 -2.75 -8.58
C PHE A 72 6.41 -2.72 -10.08
N TYR A 73 7.17 -1.71 -10.48
CA TYR A 73 7.76 -1.56 -11.82
C TYR A 73 9.16 -0.96 -11.70
N TRP A 74 9.94 -1.06 -12.77
CA TRP A 74 11.23 -0.39 -12.84
C TRP A 74 11.06 1.05 -13.29
N CYS A 75 11.27 2.01 -12.38
CA CYS A 75 11.43 3.41 -12.72
C CYS A 75 12.82 3.62 -13.35
N ARG A 76 12.86 4.30 -14.49
CA ARG A 76 14.08 4.54 -15.28
C ARG A 76 14.27 6.04 -15.42
N GLU A 77 15.23 6.57 -14.67
CA GLU A 77 15.74 7.93 -14.88
C GLU A 77 16.95 7.87 -15.82
N ASP A 78 17.08 8.87 -16.70
CA ASP A 78 18.25 8.99 -17.58
C ASP A 78 19.55 9.00 -16.75
N ASP A 79 20.55 8.25 -17.22
CA ASP A 79 21.88 8.12 -16.60
C ASP A 79 21.94 7.47 -15.20
N LYS A 80 20.87 6.82 -14.72
CA LYS A 80 20.88 6.06 -13.46
C LYS A 80 20.47 4.59 -13.65
N PRO A 81 20.94 3.67 -12.78
CA PRO A 81 20.41 2.32 -12.73
C PRO A 81 18.89 2.35 -12.47
N PRO A 82 18.10 1.45 -13.10
CA PRO A 82 16.68 1.34 -12.81
C PRO A 82 16.45 0.97 -11.35
N VAL A 83 15.42 1.56 -10.75
CA VAL A 83 15.06 1.37 -9.34
C VAL A 83 13.59 0.95 -9.24
N ALA A 84 13.29 0.03 -8.32
CA ALA A 84 11.93 -0.46 -8.16
C ALA A 84 11.08 0.60 -7.45
N ARG A 85 9.90 0.89 -7.99
CA ARG A 85 8.89 1.77 -7.39
C ARG A 85 7.58 1.03 -7.28
N ALA A 86 6.85 1.28 -6.20
CA ALA A 86 5.51 0.75 -6.02
C ALA A 86 4.50 1.73 -6.61
N ASN A 87 3.49 1.22 -7.31
CA ASN A 87 2.34 2.02 -7.73
C ASN A 87 1.01 1.46 -7.23
N ILE A 88 1.04 0.31 -6.56
CA ILE A 88 -0.13 -0.34 -6.03
C ILE A 88 0.22 -1.04 -4.73
N VAL A 89 -0.64 -0.91 -3.73
CA VAL A 89 -0.55 -1.61 -2.44
C VAL A 89 -1.92 -2.17 -2.12
N VAL A 90 -1.99 -3.46 -1.82
CA VAL A 90 -3.24 -4.19 -1.60
C VAL A 90 -3.20 -4.92 -0.27
N VAL A 91 -4.26 -4.74 0.51
CA VAL A 91 -4.48 -5.35 1.82
C VAL A 91 -5.72 -6.24 1.74
N PRO A 92 -5.58 -7.53 1.40
CA PRO A 92 -6.69 -8.47 1.50
C PRO A 92 -7.10 -8.67 2.96
N LEU A 93 -8.38 -8.46 3.23
CA LEU A 93 -9.00 -8.65 4.55
C LEU A 93 -9.86 -9.94 4.59
N ALA A 94 -9.94 -10.65 3.47
CA ALA A 94 -10.60 -11.94 3.36
C ALA A 94 -9.84 -12.86 2.38
N ASP A 95 -10.32 -14.09 2.21
CA ASP A 95 -9.77 -15.00 1.22
C ASP A 95 -10.06 -14.55 -0.24
N ALA A 96 -9.29 -15.08 -1.18
CA ALA A 96 -9.37 -14.69 -2.59
C ALA A 96 -10.72 -15.01 -3.25
N ALA A 97 -11.50 -15.97 -2.73
CA ALA A 97 -12.82 -16.28 -3.30
C ALA A 97 -13.83 -15.21 -2.93
N ARG A 98 -13.82 -14.74 -1.69
CA ARG A 98 -14.65 -13.62 -1.22
C ARG A 98 -14.31 -12.33 -1.94
N ILE A 99 -13.02 -11.99 -2.06
CA ILE A 99 -12.59 -10.77 -2.76
C ILE A 99 -13.00 -10.79 -4.24
N ARG A 100 -12.99 -11.96 -4.89
CA ARG A 100 -13.44 -12.09 -6.29
C ARG A 100 -14.96 -11.90 -6.45
N ALA A 101 -15.74 -12.26 -5.44
CA ALA A 101 -17.20 -12.15 -5.46
C ALA A 101 -17.71 -10.77 -5.05
N ALA A 102 -16.87 -9.98 -4.39
CA ALA A 102 -17.16 -8.62 -3.96
C ALA A 102 -17.24 -7.63 -5.14
N ASP A 103 -17.97 -6.54 -4.91
CA ASP A 103 -18.02 -5.42 -5.85
C ASP A 103 -16.87 -4.44 -5.56
N TRP A 104 -16.25 -3.92 -6.61
CA TRP A 104 -15.13 -2.97 -6.48
C TRP A 104 -15.62 -1.56 -6.77
N GLY A 105 -15.62 -0.73 -5.73
CA GLY A 105 -15.96 0.68 -5.82
C GLY A 105 -14.72 1.56 -5.80
N ASP A 106 -14.85 2.78 -6.34
CA ASP A 106 -13.96 3.85 -5.90
C ASP A 106 -14.22 4.00 -4.40
N GLY A 107 -13.20 3.71 -3.60
CA GLY A 107 -13.25 4.07 -2.20
C GLY A 107 -13.20 5.59 -2.13
N TYR A 108 -12.16 6.19 -2.74
CA TYR A 108 -11.82 7.60 -2.56
C TYR A 108 -10.98 8.16 -3.72
N ASP A 109 -11.35 9.34 -4.21
CA ASP A 109 -10.60 10.13 -5.19
C ASP A 109 -9.72 11.16 -4.48
N GLY A 110 -8.41 11.19 -4.81
CA GLY A 110 -7.54 12.35 -4.56
C GLY A 110 -7.35 12.70 -3.08
N TYR A 111 -6.97 11.73 -2.24
CA TYR A 111 -6.75 12.03 -0.82
C TYR A 111 -5.40 12.73 -0.59
N GLU A 112 -5.46 13.92 0.03
CA GLU A 112 -4.30 14.56 0.62
C GLU A 112 -3.86 13.84 1.91
N PRO A 113 -2.55 13.81 2.20
CA PRO A 113 -1.46 14.50 1.51
C PRO A 113 -0.74 13.62 0.48
N ALA A 114 -0.10 14.32 -0.46
CA ALA A 114 0.87 13.82 -1.44
C ALA A 114 2.00 12.99 -0.79
N PRO A 115 2.72 12.14 -1.57
CA PRO A 115 3.91 11.45 -1.08
C PRO A 115 4.88 12.42 -0.42
N LEU A 116 5.32 12.11 0.81
CA LEU A 116 6.34 12.96 1.43
C LEU A 116 7.70 12.51 0.90
N GLU A 117 8.31 13.37 0.09
CA GLU A 117 9.61 13.11 -0.54
C GLU A 117 9.65 11.82 -1.38
N GLY A 118 8.55 11.47 -2.06
CA GLY A 118 8.47 10.27 -2.91
C GLY A 118 8.20 8.97 -2.16
N TYR A 119 7.68 9.05 -0.92
CA TYR A 119 7.34 7.87 -0.13
C TYR A 119 5.86 7.84 0.28
N ALA A 120 5.23 6.67 0.08
CA ALA A 120 3.91 6.33 0.60
C ALA A 120 4.07 5.45 1.85
N VAL A 121 3.12 5.57 2.77
CA VAL A 121 3.09 4.81 4.02
C VAL A 121 1.73 4.15 4.19
N LEU A 122 1.77 2.89 4.60
CA LEU A 122 0.62 2.12 5.03
C LEU A 122 0.80 1.78 6.51
N CYS A 123 -0.16 2.16 7.35
CA CYS A 123 -0.16 1.82 8.78
C CYS A 123 -1.60 1.60 9.26
N SER A 124 -1.75 1.20 10.53
CA SER A 124 -3.05 1.18 11.22
C SER A 124 -2.99 2.14 12.40
N ASN A 125 -4.07 2.81 12.78
CA ASN A 125 -4.12 3.39 14.12
C ASN A 125 -4.15 2.27 15.17
N PRO A 126 -3.53 2.46 16.35
CA PRO A 126 -2.75 3.62 16.80
C PRO A 126 -1.27 3.60 16.35
N PHE A 127 -0.86 2.63 15.54
CA PHE A 127 0.51 2.41 15.06
C PHE A 127 0.99 3.42 14.00
N ASP A 128 0.24 4.49 13.78
CA ASP A 128 0.60 5.59 12.90
C ASP A 128 1.93 6.24 13.38
N PRO A 129 2.98 6.29 12.54
CA PRO A 129 4.24 6.97 12.86
C PRO A 129 4.11 8.42 13.36
N LYS A 130 3.01 9.12 13.03
CA LYS A 130 2.71 10.49 13.52
C LYS A 130 2.19 10.50 14.95
N ARG A 131 1.65 9.38 15.42
CA ARG A 131 1.09 9.19 16.77
C ARG A 131 2.02 8.39 17.68
N ALA A 132 3.06 7.75 17.12
CA ALA A 132 4.01 6.92 17.83
C ALA A 132 5.00 7.76 18.69
N GLY A 133 4.67 7.97 19.96
CA GLY A 133 5.63 8.19 21.07
C GLY A 133 6.84 9.12 20.87
N GLU A 134 7.95 8.78 21.54
CA GLU A 134 9.18 9.62 21.63
C GLU A 134 9.99 9.69 20.32
N GLU A 135 9.84 8.71 19.42
CA GLU A 135 10.43 8.74 18.08
C GLU A 135 9.49 9.44 17.09
N GLY A 136 9.79 10.68 16.75
CA GLY A 136 8.95 11.43 15.80
C GLY A 136 8.91 10.81 14.40
N ALA A 137 7.81 11.02 13.66
CA ALA A 137 7.59 10.60 12.27
C ALA A 137 8.80 10.83 11.33
N GLU A 138 9.58 11.89 11.52
CA GLU A 138 10.78 12.19 10.75
C GLU A 138 11.89 11.13 10.90
N VAL A 139 12.04 10.55 12.09
CA VAL A 139 13.02 9.50 12.37
C VAL A 139 12.64 8.22 11.62
N HIS A 140 11.37 7.81 11.71
CA HIS A 140 10.86 6.65 10.98
C HIS A 140 11.02 6.82 9.47
N LEU A 141 10.69 8.00 8.92
CA LEU A 141 10.89 8.29 7.51
C LEU A 141 12.37 8.24 7.10
N ARG A 142 13.29 8.79 7.92
CA ARG A 142 14.73 8.73 7.66
C ARG A 142 15.25 7.29 7.65
N ASN A 143 14.79 6.47 8.58
CA ASN A 143 15.15 5.06 8.66
C ASN A 143 14.63 4.30 7.43
N ALA A 144 13.37 4.51 7.05
CA ALA A 144 12.78 3.93 5.86
C ALA A 144 13.55 4.32 4.58
N LYS A 145 13.88 5.60 4.41
CA LYS A 145 14.71 6.11 3.30
C LYS A 145 16.07 5.40 3.24
N SER A 146 16.71 5.20 4.40
CA SER A 146 18.02 4.56 4.48
C SER A 146 17.96 3.09 4.05
N ILE A 147 16.92 2.36 4.47
CA ILE A 147 16.67 0.97 4.10
C ILE A 147 16.38 0.85 2.60
N ILE A 148 15.51 1.70 2.08
CA ILE A 148 15.11 1.70 0.66
C ILE A 148 16.30 2.08 -0.23
N ALA A 149 17.11 3.09 0.15
CA ALA A 149 18.31 3.46 -0.59
C ALA A 149 19.39 2.37 -0.57
N ALA A 150 19.44 1.53 0.47
CA ALA A 150 20.27 0.32 0.45
C ALA A 150 19.71 -0.72 -0.53
N GLY A 151 18.40 -0.94 -0.53
CA GLY A 151 17.72 -1.81 -1.49
C GLY A 151 17.89 -1.41 -2.94
N ASP A 152 17.86 -0.10 -3.24
CA ASP A 152 18.12 0.43 -4.59
C ASP A 152 19.56 0.11 -5.03
N ARG A 153 20.56 0.29 -4.16
CA ARG A 153 21.96 -0.06 -4.45
C ARG A 153 22.18 -1.55 -4.66
N GLU A 154 21.35 -2.39 -4.05
CA GLU A 154 21.36 -3.84 -4.18
C GLU A 154 20.54 -4.35 -5.39
N GLY A 155 19.79 -3.47 -6.07
CA GLY A 155 18.90 -3.85 -7.18
C GLY A 155 17.68 -4.67 -6.74
N ARG A 156 17.15 -4.40 -5.54
CA ARG A 156 16.03 -5.15 -4.95
C ARG A 156 14.74 -4.93 -5.73
N GLN A 157 14.10 -6.03 -6.16
CA GLN A 157 12.80 -5.99 -6.85
C GLN A 157 11.64 -5.59 -5.93
N ALA A 158 11.56 -6.14 -4.71
CA ALA A 158 10.60 -5.70 -3.72
C ALA A 158 11.27 -4.67 -2.81
N ASN A 159 11.32 -3.41 -3.24
CA ASN A 159 11.96 -2.35 -2.45
C ASN A 159 10.94 -1.61 -1.58
N TYR A 160 10.98 -1.89 -0.28
CA TYR A 160 10.14 -1.27 0.75
C TYR A 160 10.87 -1.30 2.08
N ALA A 161 10.35 -0.58 3.08
CA ALA A 161 10.83 -0.67 4.46
C ALA A 161 9.67 -0.93 5.41
N GLU A 162 9.88 -1.84 6.35
CA GLU A 162 8.99 -2.03 7.49
C GLU A 162 9.63 -1.38 8.71
N ILE A 163 8.89 -0.52 9.40
CA ILE A 163 9.32 0.16 10.61
C ILE A 163 8.37 -0.24 11.73
N VAL A 164 8.92 -0.78 12.82
CA VAL A 164 8.17 -1.04 14.05
C VAL A 164 7.89 0.30 14.73
N THR A 165 6.63 0.61 14.96
CA THR A 165 6.17 1.88 15.56
C THR A 165 5.69 1.69 17.01
N ASP A 166 5.28 0.46 17.36
CA ASP A 166 4.93 0.08 18.73
C ASP A 166 5.45 -1.34 19.01
N PRO A 167 6.64 -1.49 19.62
CA PRO A 167 7.24 -2.80 19.86
C PRO A 167 6.46 -3.64 20.89
N ASP A 168 5.74 -3.00 21.82
CA ASP A 168 5.02 -3.70 22.89
C ASP A 168 3.73 -4.33 22.35
N ARG A 169 3.07 -3.66 21.41
CA ARG A 169 1.83 -4.15 20.76
C ARG A 169 2.10 -4.83 19.42
N GLY A 170 3.33 -4.76 18.92
CA GLY A 170 3.70 -5.30 17.61
C GLY A 170 3.22 -4.44 16.42
N GLY A 171 3.00 -3.15 16.65
CA GLY A 171 2.58 -2.17 15.65
C GLY A 171 3.68 -1.83 14.67
N ASN A 172 3.32 -1.68 13.40
CA ASN A 172 4.24 -1.37 12.33
C ASN A 172 3.64 -0.45 11.26
N ALA A 173 4.54 0.13 10.47
CA ALA A 173 4.23 0.89 9.26
C ALA A 173 5.11 0.42 8.10
N LEU A 174 4.51 0.29 6.93
CA LEU A 174 5.18 -0.09 5.69
C LEU A 174 5.38 1.15 4.81
N PHE A 175 6.61 1.38 4.39
CA PHE A 175 7.03 2.51 3.57
C PHE A 175 7.39 2.02 2.17
N PHE A 176 6.85 2.68 1.16
CA PHE A 176 7.02 2.35 -0.23
C PHE A 176 7.60 3.55 -0.99
N PRO A 177 8.66 3.38 -1.79
CA PRO A 177 9.07 4.41 -2.74
C PRO A 177 8.08 4.41 -3.91
N VAL A 178 7.52 5.59 -4.21
CA VAL A 178 6.50 5.78 -5.24
C VAL A 178 6.91 6.95 -6.15
N GLU A 179 6.29 7.07 -7.33
CA GLU A 179 6.64 8.11 -8.32
C GLU A 179 5.46 9.07 -8.60
N GLY A 180 4.24 8.55 -8.58
CA GLY A 180 3.04 9.30 -8.90
C GLY A 180 2.75 10.40 -7.89
N GLU A 181 2.17 11.46 -8.42
CA GLU A 181 1.75 12.63 -7.64
C GLU A 181 0.27 12.52 -7.21
N GLU A 182 -0.52 11.73 -7.95
CA GLU A 182 -1.94 11.50 -7.68
C GLU A 182 -2.22 10.11 -7.12
N ARG A 183 -3.30 10.03 -6.34
CA ARG A 183 -3.62 8.86 -5.54
C ARG A 183 -5.10 8.53 -5.54
N GLY A 184 -5.39 7.25 -5.38
CA GLY A 184 -6.73 6.70 -5.35
C GLY A 184 -6.81 5.52 -4.38
N GLY A 185 -7.94 5.39 -3.71
CA GLY A 185 -8.27 4.25 -2.86
C GLY A 185 -9.44 3.47 -3.45
N TYR A 186 -9.36 2.15 -3.41
CA TYR A 186 -10.44 1.26 -3.84
C TYR A 186 -10.73 0.25 -2.75
N GLU A 187 -11.99 -0.15 -2.70
CA GLU A 187 -12.46 -1.12 -1.75
C GLU A 187 -13.23 -2.22 -2.49
N ALA A 188 -12.99 -3.45 -2.08
CA ALA A 188 -13.83 -4.58 -2.43
C ALA A 188 -14.84 -4.79 -1.29
N VAL A 189 -16.12 -4.69 -1.61
CA VAL A 189 -17.21 -4.73 -0.62
C VAL A 189 -18.17 -5.86 -0.95
N GLU A 190 -18.54 -6.64 0.07
CA GLU A 190 -19.59 -7.65 -0.04
C GLU A 190 -20.99 -7.01 -0.06
N PRO A 191 -22.05 -7.74 -0.50
CA PRO A 191 -23.40 -7.17 -0.59
C PRO A 191 -23.99 -6.62 0.72
N ASP A 192 -23.45 -7.03 1.86
CA ASP A 192 -23.85 -6.55 3.19
C ASP A 192 -23.08 -5.30 3.65
N GLY A 193 -22.15 -4.79 2.84
CA GLY A 193 -21.30 -3.65 3.16
C GLY A 193 -19.96 -4.03 3.79
N THR A 194 -19.67 -5.32 4.01
CA THR A 194 -18.39 -5.75 4.60
C THR A 194 -17.23 -5.52 3.63
N VAL A 195 -16.21 -4.79 4.07
CA VAL A 195 -14.97 -4.62 3.27
C VAL A 195 -14.09 -5.85 3.39
N VAL A 196 -13.72 -6.41 2.24
CA VAL A 196 -12.92 -7.63 2.13
C VAL A 196 -11.56 -7.41 1.48
N CYS A 197 -11.33 -6.24 0.88
CA CYS A 197 -10.01 -5.84 0.38
C CYS A 197 -9.90 -4.33 0.31
N LEU A 198 -8.74 -3.80 0.66
CA LEU A 198 -8.36 -2.41 0.40
C LEU A 198 -7.26 -2.39 -0.65
N ALA A 199 -7.28 -1.38 -1.51
CA ALA A 199 -6.21 -1.14 -2.45
C ALA A 199 -5.92 0.34 -2.60
N PHE A 200 -4.64 0.68 -2.58
CA PHE A 200 -4.11 2.03 -2.69
C PHE A 200 -3.30 2.10 -3.97
N ILE A 201 -3.59 3.08 -4.82
CA ILE A 201 -2.92 3.25 -6.09
C ILE A 201 -2.24 4.61 -6.14
N ASP A 202 -1.14 4.62 -6.87
CA ASP A 202 -0.40 5.81 -7.26
C ASP A 202 -0.46 5.92 -8.79
N TYR A 203 -0.68 7.13 -9.29
CA TYR A 203 -0.75 7.41 -10.73
C TYR A 203 -0.29 8.82 -11.05
N ASP A 204 0.10 9.02 -12.30
CA ASP A 204 0.52 10.32 -12.81
C ASP A 204 -0.70 11.12 -13.28
N SER A 205 -0.66 12.44 -13.04
CA SER A 205 -1.51 13.40 -13.75
C SER A 205 -1.08 13.42 -15.23
N TYR A 206 -1.94 13.00 -16.15
CA TYR A 206 -1.72 13.22 -17.59
C TYR A 206 -2.33 14.54 -18.06
#